data_AF-A0A6G6GHI2-F1
#
_entry.id   AF-A0A6G6GHI2-F1
#
_cell.length_a   1.000
_cell.length_b   1.000
_cell.length_c   1.000
_cell.angle_alpha   90.00
_cell.angle_beta   90.00
_cell.angle_gamma   90.00
#
_symmetry.space_group_name_H-M   'P 1'
#
loop_
_entity.id
_entity.type
_entity.pdbx_description
1 polymer ?
#
loop_
_entity_poly.entity_id
_entity_poly.type
_entity_poly.pdbx_seq_one_letter_code
_entity_poly.pdbx_strand_id
1 'polypeptide(L)'
;MIKDIFLSFRDNFKEKTTNPFLGTYLIIWIIRNWELVYSLFNFDSSDTLEIKVNFIKEYYKNNSFIEGILNNILWTFGVLIITFLLLNISRAIVNLFEKQLKPWIYKLTDSKSVVLKSTYEIIRNERDDLQFRLDKERDSKSRLESRIKTLEGEILERERAVAEKEGEESIESNKKEEPSDLQLVFNKLNALKLIEDFKEMAVASKKGDPISVVHNSVDKYLEYGLLEYKESTYSGDGKYYKVTPEGDKLLRYMRNNI
;
A
#
# COMPACT_ATOMS: atom_id res chain seq x y z
N MET A 1 32.61 -44.98 -49.89
CA MET A 1 33.98 -44.61 -49.46
C MET A 1 34.17 -43.11 -49.32
N ILE A 2 34.24 -42.30 -50.38
CA ILE A 2 34.46 -40.83 -50.25
C ILE A 2 33.31 -40.15 -49.47
N LYS A 3 32.08 -40.59 -49.71
CA LYS A 3 30.89 -40.12 -48.99
C LYS A 3 30.92 -40.48 -47.50
N ASP A 4 31.43 -41.67 -47.16
CA ASP A 4 31.52 -42.14 -45.77
C ASP A 4 32.67 -41.45 -45.02
N ILE A 5 33.77 -41.16 -45.72
CA ILE A 5 34.86 -40.30 -45.23
C ILE A 5 34.30 -38.88 -44.99
N PHE A 6 33.56 -38.31 -45.93
CA PHE A 6 33.00 -36.97 -45.76
C PHE A 6 31.98 -36.91 -44.61
N LEU A 7 31.14 -37.94 -44.45
CA LEU A 7 30.18 -38.04 -43.34
C LEU A 7 30.90 -38.18 -42.00
N SER A 8 31.91 -39.06 -41.90
CA SER A 8 32.68 -39.25 -40.66
C SER A 8 33.53 -38.03 -40.29
N PHE A 9 34.08 -37.31 -41.28
CA PHE A 9 34.74 -36.01 -41.06
C PHE A 9 33.75 -34.94 -40.61
N ARG A 10 32.59 -34.81 -41.28
CA ARG A 10 31.57 -33.82 -40.92
C ARG A 10 31.04 -34.07 -39.52
N ASP A 11 30.80 -35.31 -39.14
CA ASP A 11 30.24 -35.65 -37.84
C ASP A 11 31.30 -35.43 -36.73
N ASN A 12 32.57 -35.78 -36.96
CA ASN A 12 33.67 -35.41 -36.06
C ASN A 12 33.87 -33.90 -35.96
N PHE A 13 33.78 -33.19 -37.08
CA PHE A 13 33.92 -31.74 -37.12
C PHE A 13 32.75 -31.10 -36.38
N LYS A 14 31.51 -31.53 -36.61
CA LYS A 14 30.33 -31.03 -35.88
C LYS A 14 30.45 -31.25 -34.37
N GLU A 15 30.87 -32.43 -33.95
CA GLU A 15 31.07 -32.74 -32.53
C GLU A 15 32.18 -31.88 -31.90
N LYS A 16 33.28 -31.65 -32.62
CA LYS A 16 34.42 -30.82 -32.17
C LYS A 16 34.18 -29.30 -32.31
N THR A 17 33.44 -28.84 -33.31
CA THR A 17 33.07 -27.43 -33.52
C THR A 17 31.96 -27.00 -32.56
N THR A 18 31.21 -27.94 -31.97
CA THR A 18 30.33 -27.64 -30.83
C THR A 18 31.12 -27.19 -29.60
N ASN A 19 32.42 -27.51 -29.53
CA ASN A 19 33.31 -26.93 -28.53
C ASN A 19 33.69 -25.50 -28.94
N PRO A 20 33.23 -24.46 -28.20
CA PRO A 20 33.50 -23.06 -28.52
C PRO A 20 35.01 -22.74 -28.54
N PHE A 21 35.84 -23.58 -27.91
CA PHE A 21 37.30 -23.44 -27.93
C PHE A 21 37.89 -23.56 -29.33
N LEU A 22 37.55 -24.60 -30.09
CA LEU A 22 38.21 -24.86 -31.38
C LEU A 22 37.86 -23.81 -32.43
N GLY A 23 36.60 -23.36 -32.47
CA GLY A 23 36.17 -22.28 -33.35
C GLY A 23 36.87 -20.96 -33.00
N THR A 24 36.90 -20.60 -31.72
CA THR A 24 37.56 -19.38 -31.23
C THR A 24 39.06 -19.43 -31.48
N TYR A 25 39.70 -20.58 -31.24
CA TYR A 25 41.12 -20.81 -31.52
C TYR A 25 41.46 -20.63 -32.99
N LEU A 26 40.65 -21.20 -33.89
CA LEU A 26 40.85 -21.09 -35.33
C LEU A 26 40.78 -19.62 -35.78
N ILE A 27 39.80 -18.86 -35.28
CA ILE A 27 39.67 -17.43 -35.57
C ILE A 27 40.90 -16.66 -35.07
N ILE A 28 41.32 -16.90 -33.83
CA ILE A 28 42.50 -16.23 -33.24
C ILE A 28 43.77 -16.60 -34.01
N TRP A 29 43.91 -17.87 -34.40
CA TRP A 29 45.04 -18.32 -35.19
C TRP A 29 45.09 -17.61 -36.54
N ILE A 30 43.96 -17.48 -37.25
CA ILE A 30 43.87 -16.74 -38.52
C ILE A 30 44.25 -15.27 -38.33
N ILE A 31 43.69 -14.61 -37.31
CA ILE A 31 43.96 -13.18 -37.04
C ILE A 31 45.44 -12.96 -36.71
N ARG A 32 46.03 -13.84 -35.89
CA ARG A 32 47.43 -13.69 -35.46
C ARG A 32 48.44 -14.10 -36.53
N ASN A 33 48.09 -15.05 -37.39
CA ASN A 33 48.92 -15.51 -38.51
C ASN A 33 48.40 -14.95 -39.85
N TRP A 34 47.82 -13.74 -39.83
CA TRP A 34 47.14 -13.18 -40.99
C TRP A 34 48.09 -13.01 -42.19
N GLU A 35 49.37 -12.71 -41.96
CA GLU A 35 50.39 -12.61 -43.02
C GLU A 35 50.59 -13.94 -43.73
N LEU A 36 50.69 -15.04 -42.98
CA LEU A 36 50.82 -16.39 -43.54
C LEU A 36 49.55 -16.80 -44.27
N VAL A 37 48.36 -16.56 -43.69
CA VAL A 37 47.08 -16.88 -44.32
C VAL A 37 46.89 -16.07 -45.61
N TYR A 38 47.14 -14.76 -45.56
CA TYR A 38 47.03 -13.87 -46.70
C TYR A 38 47.99 -14.28 -47.82
N SER A 39 49.25 -14.55 -47.48
CA SER A 39 50.27 -14.96 -48.46
C SER A 39 49.91 -16.27 -49.14
N LEU A 40 49.40 -17.26 -48.38
CA LEU A 40 48.97 -18.56 -48.94
C LEU A 40 47.92 -18.43 -50.06
N PHE A 41 47.06 -17.40 -50.02
CA PHE A 41 46.02 -17.18 -51.02
C PHE A 41 46.37 -16.12 -52.07
N ASN A 42 47.42 -15.32 -51.86
CA ASN A 42 47.77 -14.18 -52.73
C ASN A 42 49.20 -14.24 -53.30
N PHE A 43 49.82 -15.43 -53.37
CA PHE A 43 51.06 -15.59 -54.11
C PHE A 43 50.85 -15.30 -55.60
N ASP A 44 51.78 -14.58 -56.22
CA ASP A 44 51.71 -14.29 -57.65
C ASP A 44 51.81 -15.59 -58.47
N SER A 45 51.13 -15.61 -59.62
CA SER A 45 51.14 -16.78 -60.51
C SER A 45 52.53 -17.07 -61.09
N SER A 46 53.44 -16.11 -61.04
CA SER A 46 54.85 -16.25 -61.44
C SER A 46 55.75 -16.88 -60.37
N ASP A 47 55.27 -17.03 -59.13
CA ASP A 47 56.08 -17.58 -58.04
C ASP A 47 56.24 -19.10 -58.14
N THR A 48 57.49 -19.54 -58.12
CA THR A 48 57.81 -20.98 -58.08
C THR A 48 57.48 -21.58 -56.72
N LEU A 49 57.23 -22.89 -56.68
CA LEU A 49 56.97 -23.64 -55.44
C LEU A 49 58.07 -23.44 -54.40
N GLU A 50 59.33 -23.31 -54.85
CA GLU A 50 60.49 -23.11 -53.99
C GLU A 50 60.42 -21.79 -53.21
N ILE A 51 60.01 -20.70 -53.87
CA ILE A 51 59.83 -19.38 -53.24
C ILE A 51 58.76 -19.47 -52.14
N LYS A 52 57.64 -20.16 -52.43
CA LYS A 52 56.54 -20.34 -51.47
C LYS A 52 56.96 -21.14 -50.24
N VAL A 53 57.72 -22.22 -50.43
CA VAL A 53 58.24 -23.04 -49.33
C VAL A 53 59.27 -22.26 -48.50
N ASN A 54 60.15 -21.49 -49.16
CA ASN A 54 61.13 -20.66 -48.46
C ASN A 54 60.47 -19.56 -47.63
N PHE A 55 59.43 -18.92 -48.14
CA PHE A 55 58.62 -17.96 -47.38
C PHE A 55 58.06 -18.59 -46.09
N ILE A 56 57.45 -19.78 -46.18
CA ILE A 56 56.89 -20.46 -45.00
C ILE A 56 57.98 -20.82 -43.99
N LYS A 57 59.14 -21.29 -44.46
CA LYS A 57 60.29 -21.61 -43.59
C LYS A 57 60.81 -20.37 -42.87
N GLU A 58 60.91 -19.25 -43.58
CA GLU A 58 61.35 -17.98 -43.02
C GLU A 58 60.35 -17.43 -41.99
N TYR A 59 59.05 -17.54 -42.29
CA TYR A 59 58.00 -17.17 -41.35
C TYR A 59 58.12 -17.92 -40.02
N TYR A 60 58.30 -19.25 -40.05
CA TYR A 60 58.44 -20.06 -38.84
C TYR A 60 59.84 -20.00 -38.19
N LYS A 61 60.84 -19.45 -38.89
CA LYS A 61 62.14 -19.11 -38.29
C LYS A 61 62.02 -17.89 -37.39
N ASN A 62 61.22 -16.90 -37.80
CA ASN A 62 60.97 -15.69 -37.04
C ASN A 62 59.85 -15.86 -36.01
N ASN A 63 58.89 -16.74 -36.28
CA ASN A 63 57.77 -17.05 -35.39
C ASN A 63 57.87 -18.51 -34.92
N SER A 64 58.32 -18.71 -33.68
CA SER A 64 58.38 -20.05 -33.09
C SER A 64 57.01 -20.73 -33.11
N PHE A 65 56.94 -21.92 -33.73
CA PHE A 65 55.69 -22.67 -33.88
C PHE A 65 55.06 -23.03 -32.52
N ILE A 66 55.87 -23.54 -31.59
CA ILE A 66 55.40 -24.01 -30.28
C ILE A 66 54.94 -22.82 -29.43
N GLU A 67 55.72 -21.73 -29.42
CA GLU A 67 55.36 -20.50 -28.72
C GLU A 67 54.10 -19.87 -29.32
N GLY A 68 54.00 -19.87 -30.65
CA GLY A 68 52.82 -19.43 -31.39
C GLY A 68 51.56 -20.19 -30.98
N ILE A 69 51.62 -21.52 -30.91
CA ILE A 69 50.50 -22.37 -30.45
C ILE A 69 50.11 -22.02 -29.02
N LEU A 70 51.06 -22.03 -28.07
CA LEU A 70 50.75 -21.75 -26.66
C LEU A 70 50.16 -20.36 -26.47
N ASN A 71 50.70 -19.37 -27.18
CA ASN A 71 50.21 -18.00 -27.13
C ASN A 71 48.79 -17.90 -27.74
N ASN A 72 48.51 -18.60 -28.85
CA ASN A 72 47.15 -18.68 -29.40
C ASN A 72 46.16 -19.34 -28.44
N ILE A 73 46.57 -20.41 -27.75
CA ILE A 73 45.75 -21.08 -26.72
C ILE A 73 45.45 -20.09 -25.59
N LEU A 74 46.44 -19.34 -25.12
CA LEU A 74 46.27 -18.34 -24.05
C LEU A 74 45.29 -17.23 -24.46
N TRP A 75 45.44 -16.68 -25.67
CA TRP A 75 44.50 -15.70 -26.21
C TRP A 75 43.09 -16.28 -26.35
N THR A 76 42.97 -17.55 -26.74
CA THR A 76 41.67 -18.23 -26.85
C THR A 76 40.96 -18.31 -25.50
N PHE A 77 41.68 -18.71 -24.46
CA PHE A 77 41.11 -18.69 -23.10
C PHE A 77 40.74 -17.27 -22.67
N GLY A 78 41.58 -16.27 -22.95
CA GLY A 78 41.29 -14.87 -22.65
C GLY A 78 39.99 -14.38 -23.29
N VAL A 79 39.81 -14.61 -24.59
CA VAL A 79 38.59 -14.25 -25.33
C VAL A 79 37.37 -14.98 -24.79
N LEU A 80 37.48 -16.27 -24.47
CA LEU A 80 36.37 -17.03 -23.88
C LEU A 80 35.99 -16.48 -22.50
N ILE A 81 36.96 -16.21 -21.62
CA ILE A 81 36.71 -15.62 -20.30
C ILE A 81 35.99 -14.28 -20.43
N ILE A 82 36.48 -13.41 -21.31
CA ILE A 82 35.87 -12.11 -21.60
C ILE A 82 34.43 -12.30 -22.11
N THR A 83 34.21 -13.24 -23.03
CA THR A 83 32.88 -13.52 -23.57
C THR A 83 31.91 -13.97 -22.47
N PHE A 84 32.36 -14.87 -21.58
CA PHE A 84 31.55 -15.30 -20.44
C PHE A 84 31.27 -14.15 -19.47
N LEU A 85 32.24 -13.27 -19.21
CA LEU A 85 32.04 -12.07 -18.39
C LEU A 85 31.00 -11.15 -19.03
N LEU A 86 31.10 -10.86 -20.33
CA LEU A 86 30.15 -10.03 -21.06
C LEU A 86 28.74 -10.62 -21.03
N LEU A 87 28.59 -11.94 -21.18
CA LEU A 87 27.29 -12.61 -21.08
C LEU A 87 26.68 -12.46 -19.68
N ASN A 88 27.49 -12.61 -18.63
CA ASN A 88 27.04 -12.42 -17.26
C ASN A 88 26.66 -10.96 -16.97
N ILE A 89 27.46 -10.00 -17.47
CA ILE A 89 27.16 -8.57 -17.36
C ILE A 89 25.86 -8.25 -18.10
N SER A 90 25.69 -8.74 -19.33
CA SER A 90 24.46 -8.57 -20.11
C SER A 90 23.25 -9.09 -19.34
N ARG A 91 23.34 -10.29 -18.75
CA ARG A 91 22.28 -10.84 -17.89
C ARG A 91 22.05 -9.99 -16.64
N ALA A 92 23.11 -9.45 -16.03
CA ALA A 92 22.99 -8.57 -14.88
C ALA A 92 22.25 -7.27 -15.25
N ILE A 93 22.57 -6.66 -16.40
CA ILE A 93 21.89 -5.47 -16.91
C ILE A 93 20.41 -5.75 -17.17
N VAL A 94 20.09 -6.86 -17.84
CA VAL A 94 18.69 -7.25 -18.10
C VAL A 94 17.94 -7.45 -16.79
N ASN A 95 18.52 -8.18 -15.84
CA ASN A 95 17.92 -8.40 -14.52
C ASN A 95 17.73 -7.09 -13.74
N LEU A 96 18.70 -6.17 -13.79
CA LEU A 96 18.59 -4.85 -13.17
C LEU A 96 17.44 -4.07 -13.80
N PHE A 97 17.35 -4.09 -15.14
CA PHE A 97 16.31 -3.38 -15.85
C PHE A 97 14.92 -3.94 -15.54
N GLU A 98 14.77 -5.26 -15.54
CA GLU A 98 13.49 -5.91 -15.28
C GLU A 98 13.05 -5.86 -13.82
N LYS A 99 13.98 -6.03 -12.88
CA LYS A 99 13.65 -6.14 -11.45
C LYS A 99 13.70 -4.81 -10.69
N GLN A 100 14.44 -3.82 -11.18
CA GLN A 100 14.59 -2.53 -10.50
C GLN A 100 14.04 -1.37 -11.32
N LEU A 101 14.55 -1.17 -12.55
CA LEU A 101 14.13 -0.01 -13.35
C LEU A 101 12.68 -0.08 -13.80
N LYS A 102 12.19 -1.21 -14.33
CA LYS A 102 10.79 -1.36 -14.75
C LYS A 102 9.82 -1.05 -13.59
N PRO A 103 9.93 -1.66 -12.40
CA PRO A 103 9.10 -1.31 -11.26
C PRO A 103 9.22 0.15 -10.85
N TRP A 104 10.42 0.73 -10.90
CA TRP A 104 10.63 2.13 -10.55
C TRP A 104 9.96 3.08 -11.55
N ILE A 105 10.07 2.80 -12.85
CA ILE A 105 9.41 3.56 -13.93
C ILE A 105 7.88 3.41 -13.82
N TYR A 106 7.38 2.19 -13.56
CA TYR A 106 5.94 1.97 -13.38
C TYR A 106 5.41 2.70 -12.14
N LYS A 107 6.16 2.69 -11.03
CA LYS A 107 5.83 3.46 -9.84
C LYS A 107 5.75 4.98 -10.12
N LEU A 108 6.57 5.48 -11.04
CA LEU A 108 6.60 6.90 -11.41
C LEU A 108 5.53 7.28 -12.43
N THR A 109 5.19 6.39 -13.37
CA THR A 109 4.35 6.70 -14.54
C THR A 109 2.88 6.31 -14.34
N ASP A 110 2.60 5.22 -13.64
CA ASP A 110 1.24 4.76 -13.39
C ASP A 110 1.14 4.18 -11.98
N SER A 111 0.94 5.07 -11.01
CA SER A 111 0.77 4.70 -9.60
C SER A 111 -0.52 3.93 -9.33
N LYS A 112 -1.34 3.62 -10.35
CA LYS A 112 -2.68 3.03 -10.18
C LYS A 112 -2.86 1.63 -10.75
N SER A 113 -2.06 1.15 -11.70
CA SER A 113 -2.38 -0.12 -12.40
C SER A 113 -1.45 -1.30 -12.14
N VAL A 114 -0.23 -1.11 -11.62
CA VAL A 114 0.74 -2.21 -11.40
C VAL A 114 1.27 -2.21 -9.98
N VAL A 115 0.58 -2.94 -9.10
CA VAL A 115 1.04 -3.20 -7.73
C VAL A 115 1.99 -4.38 -7.74
N LEU A 116 3.18 -4.23 -7.16
CA LEU A 116 4.12 -5.33 -6.97
C LEU A 116 3.43 -6.47 -6.20
N LYS A 117 3.63 -7.73 -6.58
CA LYS A 117 3.02 -8.89 -5.89
C LYS A 117 3.26 -8.85 -4.37
N SER A 118 4.45 -8.42 -3.94
CA SER A 118 4.77 -8.23 -2.52
C SER A 118 3.90 -7.17 -1.85
N THR A 119 3.67 -6.03 -2.52
CA THR A 119 2.78 -4.98 -2.03
C THR A 119 1.33 -5.44 -1.99
N TYR A 120 0.89 -6.23 -2.97
CA TYR A 120 -0.43 -6.86 -2.96
C TYR A 120 -0.59 -7.83 -1.78
N GLU A 121 0.42 -8.66 -1.50
CA GLU A 121 0.40 -9.58 -0.36
C GLU A 121 0.38 -8.85 0.98
N ILE A 122 1.13 -7.74 1.12
CA ILE A 122 1.10 -6.89 2.33
C ILE A 122 -0.30 -6.30 2.53
N ILE A 123 -0.86 -5.65 1.51
CA ILE A 123 -2.19 -5.02 1.59
C ILE A 123 -3.27 -6.08 1.84
N ARG A 124 -3.15 -7.27 1.24
CA ARG A 124 -4.06 -8.38 1.50
C ARG A 124 -4.01 -8.82 2.95
N ASN A 125 -2.81 -8.99 3.51
CA ASN A 125 -2.62 -9.38 4.91
C ASN A 125 -3.14 -8.30 5.85
N GLU A 126 -2.92 -7.02 5.56
CA GLU A 126 -3.49 -5.90 6.33
C GLU A 126 -5.02 -5.92 6.29
N ARG A 127 -5.62 -6.16 5.11
CA ARG A 127 -7.07 -6.28 4.97
C ARG A 127 -7.62 -7.46 5.76
N ASP A 128 -6.96 -8.61 5.69
CA ASP A 128 -7.36 -9.80 6.44
C ASP A 128 -7.25 -9.57 7.97
N ASP A 129 -6.20 -8.88 8.46
CA ASP A 129 -6.06 -8.50 9.87
C ASP A 129 -7.12 -7.48 10.31
N LEU A 130 -7.38 -6.45 9.51
CA LEU A 130 -8.43 -5.46 9.80
C LEU A 130 -9.81 -6.12 9.85
N GLN A 131 -10.08 -7.07 8.95
CA GLN A 131 -11.35 -7.80 8.94
C GLN A 131 -11.49 -8.67 10.19
N PHE A 132 -10.42 -9.36 10.61
CA PHE A 132 -10.40 -10.11 11.86
C PHE A 132 -10.66 -9.23 13.09
N ARG A 133 -10.05 -8.04 13.15
CA ARG A 133 -10.28 -7.07 14.22
C ARG A 133 -11.72 -6.57 14.24
N LEU A 134 -12.28 -6.26 13.07
CA LEU A 134 -13.67 -5.82 12.93
C LEU A 134 -14.65 -6.89 13.40
N ASP A 135 -14.43 -8.15 13.04
CA ASP A 135 -15.28 -9.26 13.47
C ASP A 135 -15.21 -9.46 14.99
N LYS A 136 -14.02 -9.32 15.58
CA LYS A 136 -13.85 -9.37 17.04
C LYS A 136 -14.56 -8.21 17.75
N GLU A 137 -14.51 -7.00 17.20
CA GLU A 137 -15.25 -5.85 17.74
C GLU A 137 -16.77 -6.05 17.64
N ARG A 138 -17.25 -6.58 16.51
CA ARG A 138 -18.68 -6.90 16.33
C ARG A 138 -19.15 -7.95 17.33
N ASP A 139 -18.39 -9.02 17.53
CA ASP A 139 -18.69 -10.04 18.53
C ASP A 139 -18.72 -9.47 19.95
N SER A 140 -17.73 -8.63 20.30
CA SER A 140 -17.71 -7.95 21.60
C SER A 140 -18.93 -7.05 21.78
N LYS A 141 -19.27 -6.26 20.76
CA LYS A 141 -20.41 -5.36 20.80
C LYS A 141 -21.72 -6.13 20.97
N SER A 142 -21.90 -7.22 20.21
CA SER A 142 -23.08 -8.09 20.32
C SER A 142 -23.20 -8.70 21.72
N ARG A 143 -22.09 -9.15 22.32
CA ARG A 143 -22.07 -9.65 23.72
C ARG A 143 -22.44 -8.57 24.72
N LEU A 144 -21.93 -7.36 24.56
CA LEU A 144 -22.26 -6.22 25.41
C LEU A 144 -23.73 -5.83 25.28
N GLU A 145 -24.27 -5.74 24.06
CA GLU A 145 -25.68 -5.48 23.81
C GLU A 145 -26.58 -6.56 24.43
N SER A 146 -26.21 -7.83 24.30
CA SER A 146 -26.92 -8.92 24.98
C SER A 146 -26.86 -8.77 26.49
N ARG A 147 -25.72 -8.36 27.05
CA ARG A 147 -25.57 -8.15 28.49
C ARG A 147 -26.39 -6.97 28.98
N ILE A 148 -26.42 -5.87 28.23
CA ILE A 148 -27.27 -4.70 28.49
C ILE A 148 -28.73 -5.14 28.53
N LYS A 149 -29.20 -5.87 27.52
CA LYS A 149 -30.58 -6.37 27.49
C LYS A 149 -30.92 -7.26 28.69
N THR A 150 -29.99 -8.12 29.13
CA THR A 150 -30.21 -8.93 30.34
C THR A 150 -30.27 -8.08 31.60
N LEU A 151 -29.40 -7.07 31.73
CA LEU A 151 -29.36 -6.18 32.89
C LEU A 151 -30.60 -5.28 32.94
N GLU A 152 -31.08 -4.77 31.81
CA GLU A 152 -32.33 -4.04 31.71
C GLU A 152 -33.52 -4.91 32.14
N GLY A 153 -33.53 -6.19 31.74
CA GLY A 153 -34.51 -7.17 32.21
C GLY A 153 -34.44 -7.38 33.72
N GLU A 154 -33.24 -7.57 34.28
CA GLU A 154 -33.02 -7.73 35.73
C GLU A 154 -33.45 -6.47 36.52
N ILE A 155 -33.20 -5.27 35.98
CA ILE A 155 -33.64 -4.00 36.58
C ILE A 155 -35.17 -3.95 36.59
N LEU A 156 -35.82 -4.25 35.47
CA LEU A 156 -37.28 -4.21 35.36
C LEU A 156 -37.96 -5.26 36.25
N GLU A 157 -37.36 -6.44 36.41
CA GLU A 157 -37.83 -7.45 37.37
C GLU A 157 -37.64 -6.97 38.83
N ARG A 158 -36.51 -6.33 39.16
CA ARG A 158 -36.31 -5.75 40.49
C ARG A 158 -37.27 -4.60 40.77
N GLU A 159 -37.51 -3.72 39.80
CA GLU A 159 -38.50 -2.64 39.92
C GLU A 159 -39.90 -3.19 40.15
N ARG A 160 -40.29 -4.25 39.43
CA ARG A 160 -41.56 -4.95 39.70
C ARG A 160 -41.61 -5.58 41.08
N ALA A 161 -40.55 -6.24 41.53
CA ALA A 161 -40.48 -6.85 42.85
C ALA A 161 -40.49 -5.79 43.98
N VAL A 162 -39.92 -4.60 43.74
CA VAL A 162 -39.99 -3.46 44.66
C VAL A 162 -41.40 -2.88 44.65
N ALA A 163 -42.03 -2.70 43.48
CA ALA A 163 -43.41 -2.22 43.37
C ALA A 163 -44.42 -3.19 44.00
N GLU A 164 -44.19 -4.51 43.92
CA GLU A 164 -45.00 -5.53 44.60
C GLU A 164 -44.81 -5.49 46.13
N LYS A 165 -43.59 -5.24 46.61
CA LYS A 165 -43.32 -5.03 48.05
C LYS A 165 -43.87 -3.71 48.59
N GLU A 166 -43.76 -2.64 47.80
CA GLU A 166 -44.39 -1.35 48.09
C GLU A 166 -45.92 -1.47 48.03
N GLY A 167 -46.47 -2.36 47.20
CA GLY A 167 -47.89 -2.70 47.14
C GLY A 167 -48.44 -3.40 48.39
N GLU A 168 -47.60 -4.07 49.17
CA GLU A 168 -47.97 -4.63 50.48
C GLU A 168 -47.77 -3.64 51.64
N GLU A 169 -46.91 -2.63 51.50
CA GLU A 169 -46.65 -1.61 52.54
C GLU A 169 -47.37 -0.27 52.33
N SER A 170 -48.09 -0.06 51.23
CA SER A 170 -48.73 1.25 50.92
C SER A 170 -50.23 1.17 50.61
N ILE A 171 -51.02 0.57 51.50
CA ILE A 171 -52.39 1.05 51.75
C ILE A 171 -52.31 2.26 52.69
N GLU A 172 -51.58 3.31 52.31
CA GLU A 172 -51.82 4.66 52.83
C GLU A 172 -50.96 5.68 52.07
N SER A 173 -51.67 6.57 51.37
CA SER A 173 -51.25 7.88 50.89
C SER A 173 -50.54 8.03 49.52
N ASN A 174 -51.32 8.67 48.63
CA ASN A 174 -50.95 9.60 47.56
C ASN A 174 -50.56 9.08 46.17
N LYS A 175 -51.59 9.10 45.30
CA LYS A 175 -51.50 9.30 43.84
C LYS A 175 -50.44 10.36 43.48
N LYS A 176 -49.51 10.02 42.59
CA LYS A 176 -48.79 10.99 41.75
C LYS A 176 -48.92 10.57 40.29
N GLU A 177 -49.42 11.52 39.50
CA GLU A 177 -49.58 11.46 38.05
C GLU A 177 -48.23 11.29 37.35
N GLU A 178 -48.20 10.60 36.21
CA GLU A 178 -47.02 10.46 35.35
C GLU A 178 -46.44 11.85 34.98
N PRO A 179 -45.12 12.07 35.09
CA PRO A 179 -44.52 13.34 34.74
C PRO A 179 -44.48 13.52 33.21
N SER A 180 -45.32 14.42 32.69
CA SER A 180 -45.29 14.92 31.31
C SER A 180 -43.85 15.22 30.85
N ASP A 181 -43.47 14.91 29.60
CA ASP A 181 -42.11 15.06 29.03
C ASP A 181 -41.41 16.39 29.37
N LEU A 182 -42.15 17.49 29.47
CA LEU A 182 -41.67 18.81 29.94
C LEU A 182 -41.07 18.79 31.34
N GLN A 183 -41.62 18.01 32.28
CA GLN A 183 -41.10 17.84 33.63
C GLN A 183 -39.77 17.08 33.63
N LEU A 184 -39.60 16.10 32.74
CA LEU A 184 -38.34 15.38 32.59
C LEU A 184 -37.23 16.31 32.06
N VAL A 185 -37.54 17.14 31.06
CA VAL A 185 -36.60 18.13 30.53
C VAL A 185 -36.26 19.19 31.59
N PHE A 186 -37.26 19.68 32.32
CA PHE A 186 -37.05 20.61 33.44
C PHE A 186 -36.13 20.02 34.53
N ASN A 187 -36.39 18.77 34.96
CA ASN A 187 -35.59 18.10 35.98
C ASN A 187 -34.14 17.87 35.52
N LYS A 188 -33.92 17.51 34.25
CA LYS A 188 -32.57 17.34 33.68
C LYS A 188 -31.81 18.66 33.63
N LEU A 189 -32.45 19.76 33.22
CA LEU A 189 -31.84 21.09 33.23
C LEU A 189 -31.56 21.60 34.65
N ASN A 190 -32.46 21.31 35.60
CA ASN A 190 -32.28 21.68 37.01
C ASN A 190 -31.09 20.95 37.63
N ALA A 191 -30.97 19.63 37.39
CA ALA A 191 -29.85 18.83 37.86
C ALA A 191 -28.50 19.34 37.33
N LEU A 192 -28.49 19.88 36.11
CA LEU A 192 -27.31 20.47 35.49
C LEU A 192 -27.09 21.95 35.86
N LYS A 193 -27.97 22.57 36.67
CA LYS A 193 -27.96 24.00 37.01
C LYS A 193 -27.99 24.94 35.79
N LEU A 194 -28.64 24.50 34.72
CA LEU A 194 -28.70 25.21 33.42
C LEU A 194 -30.01 26.01 33.22
N ILE A 195 -30.87 26.09 34.24
CA ILE A 195 -32.19 26.72 34.15
C ILE A 195 -32.10 28.24 33.99
N GLU A 196 -31.31 28.92 34.84
CA GLU A 196 -31.17 30.38 34.75
C GLU A 196 -30.40 30.78 33.48
N ASP A 197 -29.38 30.02 33.11
CA ASP A 197 -28.62 30.22 31.87
C ASP A 197 -29.52 30.07 30.62
N PHE A 198 -30.43 29.08 30.62
CA PHE A 198 -31.42 28.93 29.55
C PHE A 198 -32.38 30.13 29.48
N LYS A 199 -32.83 30.63 30.63
CA LYS A 199 -33.74 31.78 30.71
C LYS A 199 -33.08 33.05 30.18
N GLU A 200 -31.82 33.30 30.55
CA GLU A 200 -31.04 34.43 30.04
C GLU A 200 -30.86 34.34 28.52
N MET A 201 -30.51 33.15 28.01
CA MET A 201 -30.37 32.93 26.57
C MET A 201 -31.68 33.05 25.79
N ALA A 202 -32.79 32.55 26.34
CA ALA A 202 -34.08 32.66 25.69
C ALA A 202 -34.54 34.13 25.63
N VAL A 203 -34.23 34.93 26.64
CA VAL A 203 -34.49 36.38 26.64
C VAL A 203 -33.58 37.08 25.63
N ALA A 204 -32.28 36.80 25.61
CA ALA A 204 -31.34 37.35 24.63
C ALA A 204 -31.75 37.01 23.18
N SER A 205 -32.12 35.75 22.94
CA SER A 205 -32.61 35.26 21.65
C SER A 205 -33.89 35.97 21.21
N LYS A 206 -34.82 36.26 22.13
CA LYS A 206 -36.05 37.02 21.83
C LYS A 206 -35.82 38.50 21.60
N LYS A 207 -34.79 39.08 22.23
CA LYS A 207 -34.36 40.47 21.99
C LYS A 207 -33.56 40.64 20.70
N GLY A 208 -33.07 39.53 20.13
CA GLY A 208 -32.21 39.55 18.96
C GLY A 208 -30.77 39.90 19.30
N ASP A 209 -30.33 39.61 20.52
CA ASP A 209 -28.95 39.81 20.96
C ASP A 209 -28.08 38.61 20.51
N PRO A 210 -26.87 38.85 19.99
CA PRO A 210 -25.97 37.76 19.60
C PRO A 210 -25.41 37.04 20.84
N ILE A 211 -25.46 35.71 20.83
CA ILE A 211 -24.91 34.86 21.89
C ILE A 211 -23.47 34.49 21.52
N SER A 212 -22.52 34.75 22.42
CA SER A 212 -21.10 34.47 22.21
C SER A 212 -20.85 32.97 22.03
N VAL A 213 -19.93 32.64 21.11
CA VAL A 213 -19.54 31.26 20.75
C VAL A 213 -18.97 30.47 21.96
N VAL A 214 -18.58 31.15 23.04
CA VAL A 214 -17.96 30.56 24.24
C VAL A 214 -18.99 29.92 25.19
N HIS A 215 -20.29 30.08 24.98
CA HIS A 215 -21.31 29.46 25.82
C HIS A 215 -21.49 27.96 25.51
N ASN A 216 -20.74 27.10 26.22
CA ASN A 216 -20.77 25.63 26.11
C ASN A 216 -22.12 24.97 26.43
N SER A 217 -23.09 25.70 27.00
CA SER A 217 -24.42 25.21 27.35
C SER A 217 -25.41 25.25 26.18
N VAL A 218 -25.10 26.02 25.12
CA VAL A 218 -25.97 26.16 23.94
C VAL A 218 -26.21 24.82 23.25
N ASP A 219 -25.18 23.97 23.15
CA ASP A 219 -25.28 22.66 22.52
C ASP A 219 -26.33 21.77 23.18
N LYS A 220 -26.48 21.86 24.51
CA LYS A 220 -27.50 21.11 25.26
C LYS A 220 -28.90 21.63 25.00
N TYR A 221 -29.07 22.93 24.79
CA TYR A 221 -30.37 23.50 24.45
C TYR A 221 -30.79 23.17 23.01
N LEU A 222 -29.82 23.04 22.10
CA LEU A 222 -30.05 22.52 20.75
C LEU A 222 -30.42 21.03 20.79
N GLU A 223 -29.71 20.22 21.59
CA GLU A 223 -29.97 18.78 21.77
C GLU A 223 -31.37 18.51 22.33
N TYR A 224 -31.81 19.31 23.31
CA TYR A 224 -33.16 19.22 23.88
C TYR A 224 -34.23 19.91 23.02
N GLY A 225 -33.87 20.45 21.85
CA GLY A 225 -34.80 21.09 20.93
C GLY A 225 -35.44 22.36 21.48
N LEU A 226 -34.81 23.04 22.44
CA LEU A 226 -35.31 24.26 23.09
C LEU A 226 -34.90 25.53 22.34
N LEU A 227 -33.77 25.49 21.64
CA LEU A 227 -33.27 26.54 20.76
C LEU A 227 -33.04 25.99 19.35
N GLU A 228 -33.10 26.88 18.36
CA GLU A 228 -32.78 26.61 16.97
C GLU A 228 -31.78 27.68 16.47
N TYR A 229 -30.75 27.24 15.74
CA TYR A 229 -29.77 28.15 15.15
C TYR A 229 -30.37 28.94 13.98
N LYS A 230 -30.10 30.25 13.93
CA LYS A 230 -30.59 31.12 12.85
C LYS A 230 -29.46 31.56 11.92
N GLU A 231 -28.52 32.37 12.42
CA GLU A 231 -27.46 32.97 11.61
C GLU A 231 -26.27 33.41 12.47
N SER A 232 -25.10 33.64 11.85
CA SER A 232 -23.90 34.14 12.53
C SER A 232 -23.77 35.65 12.35
N THR A 233 -23.21 36.32 13.35
CA THR A 233 -22.81 37.73 13.23
C THR A 233 -21.73 37.92 12.15
N TYR A 234 -21.68 39.10 11.54
CA TYR A 234 -20.72 39.43 10.48
C TYR A 234 -19.26 39.37 10.94
N SER A 235 -18.98 39.61 12.23
CA SER A 235 -17.63 39.51 12.80
C SER A 235 -17.23 38.09 13.20
N GLY A 236 -18.16 37.13 13.20
CA GLY A 236 -17.92 35.74 13.59
C GLY A 236 -17.89 35.49 15.11
N ASP A 237 -17.98 36.53 15.94
CA ASP A 237 -17.82 36.44 17.39
C ASP A 237 -19.10 36.01 18.14
N GLY A 238 -20.25 35.98 17.45
CA GLY A 238 -21.54 35.61 18.03
C GLY A 238 -22.49 34.95 17.04
N LYS A 239 -23.45 34.18 17.57
CA LYS A 239 -24.49 33.46 16.82
C LYS A 239 -25.88 33.87 17.31
N TYR A 240 -26.84 33.95 16.39
CA TYR A 240 -28.24 34.21 16.68
C TYR A 240 -29.02 32.90 16.77
N TYR A 241 -29.86 32.82 17.80
CA TYR A 241 -30.71 31.66 18.07
C TYR A 241 -32.18 32.09 18.16
N LYS A 242 -33.07 31.15 17.91
CA LYS A 242 -34.52 31.31 18.03
C LYS A 242 -35.04 30.30 19.04
N VAL A 243 -35.92 30.73 19.94
CA VAL A 243 -36.60 29.83 20.88
C VAL A 243 -37.65 29.02 20.13
N THR A 244 -37.63 27.70 20.31
CA THR A 244 -38.58 26.78 19.67
C THR A 244 -39.93 26.79 20.42
N PRO A 245 -41.02 26.24 19.83
CA PRO A 245 -42.28 26.09 20.53
C PRO A 245 -42.17 25.30 21.85
N GLU A 246 -41.28 24.30 21.92
CA GLU A 246 -41.01 23.54 23.14
C GLU A 246 -40.22 24.35 24.16
N GLY A 247 -39.25 25.15 23.72
CA GLY A 247 -38.57 26.13 24.57
C GLY A 247 -39.55 27.14 25.19
N ASP A 248 -40.53 27.60 24.41
CA ASP A 248 -41.57 28.51 24.89
C ASP A 248 -42.53 27.84 25.91
N LYS A 249 -42.89 26.57 25.69
CA LYS A 249 -43.68 25.81 26.68
C LYS A 249 -42.90 25.62 27.98
N LEU A 250 -41.60 25.33 27.90
CA LEU A 250 -40.75 25.20 29.08
C LEU A 250 -40.61 26.52 29.83
N LEU A 251 -40.43 27.66 29.14
CA LEU A 251 -40.43 28.98 29.78
C LEU A 251 -41.74 29.30 30.50
N ARG A 252 -42.88 28.93 29.91
CA ARG A 252 -44.19 29.08 30.57
C ARG A 252 -44.31 28.16 31.78
N TYR A 253 -43.82 26.93 31.68
CA TYR A 253 -43.77 25.98 32.79
C TYR A 253 -42.89 26.50 33.94
N MET A 254 -41.71 27.04 33.64
CA MET A 254 -40.81 27.67 34.61
C MET A 254 -41.46 28.86 35.31
N ARG A 255 -42.17 29.72 34.58
CA ARG A 255 -42.88 30.88 35.16
C ARG A 255 -43.99 30.49 36.15
N ASN A 256 -44.54 29.29 36.02
CA ASN A 256 -45.64 28.82 36.86
C ASN A 256 -45.14 27.96 38.05
N ASN A 257 -43.87 27.54 38.06
CA ASN A 257 -43.30 26.64 39.09
C ASN A 257 -42.10 27.26 39.86
N ILE A 258 -41.79 28.54 39.62
CA ILE A 258 -40.84 29.37 40.37
C ILE A 258 -41.63 30.53 40.97
#